data_AF-A0A9Q3JL87-F1
#
_entry.id   AF-A0A9Q3JL87-F1
#
_cell.length_a   1.000
_cell.length_b   1.000
_cell.length_c   1.000
_cell.angle_alpha   90.00
_cell.angle_beta   90.00
_cell.angle_gamma   90.00
#
_symmetry.space_group_name_H-M   'P 1'
#
loop_
_entity.id
_entity.type
_entity.pdbx_description
1 polymer ?
#
loop_
_entity_poly.entity_id
_entity_poly.type
_entity_poly.pdbx_seq_one_letter_code
_entity_poly.pdbx_strand_id
1 'polypeptide(L)'
;MDLAPSSYHDSLQELWYEEEEPEEVETMLKVVPSVFHQYLDVFSKVKAEKLPPHRACDHHIELEGSIPPVGVIYSLSNLTQFTSLKIRLLEIYQQKYNQYS
;
A
#
# COMPACT_ATOMS: atom_id res chain seq x y z
N MET A 1 -38.19 5.88 26.51
CA MET A 1 -38.00 6.57 25.22
C MET A 1 -36.59 6.22 24.81
N ASP A 2 -36.48 5.20 23.97
CA ASP A 2 -35.23 4.55 23.65
C ASP A 2 -34.49 5.34 22.57
N LEU A 3 -33.23 5.68 22.85
CA LEU A 3 -32.36 6.36 21.89
C LEU A 3 -31.80 5.31 20.93
N ALA A 4 -32.18 5.38 19.66
CA ALA A 4 -31.68 4.49 18.62
C ALA A 4 -30.18 4.76 18.33
N PRO A 5 -29.30 3.75 18.36
CA PRO A 5 -27.90 3.91 17.97
C PRO A 5 -27.75 3.53 16.50
N SER A 6 -28.07 4.41 15.56
CA SER A 6 -27.79 4.12 14.14
C SER A 6 -27.41 5.31 13.28
N SER A 7 -27.00 6.44 13.87
CA SER A 7 -26.57 7.61 13.07
C SER A 7 -25.08 7.57 12.67
N TYR A 8 -24.28 6.65 13.22
CA TYR A 8 -22.83 6.62 13.02
C TYR A 8 -22.33 5.53 12.06
N HIS A 9 -23.20 4.60 11.63
CA HIS A 9 -22.78 3.52 10.73
C HIS A 9 -22.75 3.95 9.26
N ASP A 10 -23.67 4.84 8.88
CA ASP A 10 -23.85 5.27 7.48
C ASP A 10 -22.74 6.23 7.02
N SER A 11 -22.26 7.11 7.90
CA SER A 11 -21.28 8.15 7.59
C SER A 11 -19.83 7.65 7.46
N LEU A 12 -19.53 6.42 7.89
CA LEU A 12 -18.21 5.81 7.72
C LEU A 12 -18.11 4.90 6.48
N GLN A 13 -19.23 4.52 5.87
CA GLN A 13 -19.25 3.78 4.60
C GLN A 13 -19.05 4.71 3.39
N GLU A 14 -19.51 5.96 3.47
CA GLU A 14 -19.31 6.95 2.39
C GLU A 14 -17.84 7.42 2.25
N LEU A 15 -17.05 7.40 3.32
CA LEU A 15 -15.65 7.87 3.31
C LEU A 15 -14.63 6.82 2.88
N TRP A 16 -15.04 5.55 2.76
CA TRP A 16 -14.17 4.42 2.40
C TRP A 16 -14.66 3.69 1.14
N TYR A 17 -15.60 4.27 0.39
CA TYR A 17 -15.90 3.86 -0.97
C TYR A 17 -14.84 4.46 -1.91
N GLU A 18 -13.69 3.80 -2.02
CA GLU A 18 -12.85 3.97 -3.20
C GLU A 18 -13.68 3.46 -4.39
N GLU A 19 -14.05 4.33 -5.34
CA GLU A 19 -14.66 3.91 -6.60
C GLU A 19 -13.67 3.01 -7.34
N GLU A 20 -13.77 1.69 -7.13
CA GLU A 20 -13.06 0.72 -7.95
C GLU A 20 -13.63 0.80 -9.37
N GLU A 21 -12.78 1.08 -10.35
CA GLU A 21 -13.22 1.15 -11.74
C GLU A 21 -13.90 -0.17 -12.13
N PRO A 22 -15.15 -0.13 -12.63
CA PRO A 22 -15.97 -1.33 -12.82
C PRO A 22 -15.34 -2.33 -13.81
N GLU A 23 -14.49 -1.85 -14.71
CA GLU A 23 -13.78 -2.68 -15.69
C GLU A 23 -12.71 -3.57 -15.05
N GLU A 24 -12.01 -3.11 -14.00
CA GLU A 24 -10.97 -3.91 -13.31
C GLU A 24 -11.62 -5.08 -12.56
N VAL A 25 -12.71 -4.82 -11.84
CA VAL A 25 -13.42 -5.81 -11.03
C VAL A 25 -13.99 -6.95 -11.88
N GLU A 26 -14.56 -6.64 -13.05
CA GLU A 26 -15.12 -7.65 -13.95
C GLU A 26 -14.04 -8.60 -14.49
N THR A 27 -12.84 -8.08 -14.78
CA THR A 27 -11.71 -8.91 -15.20
C THR A 27 -11.20 -9.79 -14.06
N MET A 28 -11.12 -9.27 -12.83
CA MET A 28 -10.68 -10.03 -11.67
C MET A 28 -11.64 -11.17 -11.33
N LEU A 29 -12.95 -10.97 -11.43
CA LEU A 29 -13.95 -12.02 -11.21
C LEU A 29 -13.80 -13.21 -12.18
N LYS A 30 -13.27 -12.98 -13.38
CA LYS A 30 -13.03 -14.01 -14.40
C LYS A 30 -11.76 -14.81 -14.13
N VAL A 31 -10.75 -14.21 -13.50
CA VAL A 31 -9.41 -14.81 -13.28
C VAL A 31 -9.28 -15.40 -11.88
N VAL A 32 -9.85 -14.75 -10.87
CA VAL A 32 -9.74 -15.14 -9.47
C VAL A 32 -10.75 -16.25 -9.17
N PRO A 33 -10.32 -17.37 -8.55
CA PRO A 33 -11.24 -18.42 -8.11
C PRO A 33 -12.33 -17.90 -7.16
N SER A 34 -13.53 -18.46 -7.25
CA SER A 34 -14.70 -17.99 -6.49
C SER A 34 -14.51 -17.96 -4.98
N VAL A 35 -13.70 -18.88 -4.43
CA VAL A 35 -13.36 -18.91 -3.00
C VAL A 35 -12.62 -17.65 -2.52
N PHE A 36 -12.01 -16.89 -3.42
CA PHE A 36 -11.27 -15.67 -3.12
C PHE A 36 -12.01 -14.40 -3.58
N HIS A 37 -13.25 -14.50 -4.06
CA HIS A 37 -14.01 -13.31 -4.48
C HIS A 37 -14.29 -12.34 -3.33
N GLN A 38 -14.25 -12.79 -2.08
CA GLN A 38 -14.32 -11.91 -0.91
C GLN A 38 -13.04 -11.09 -0.66
N TYR A 39 -11.95 -11.38 -1.38
CA TYR A 39 -10.64 -10.73 -1.27
C TYR A 39 -10.18 -10.11 -2.59
N LEU A 40 -11.11 -9.73 -3.48
CA LEU A 40 -10.77 -9.14 -4.79
C LEU A 40 -9.94 -7.87 -4.65
N ASP A 41 -10.16 -7.12 -3.56
CA ASP A 41 -9.38 -5.94 -3.21
C ASP A 41 -7.87 -6.22 -3.06
N VAL A 42 -7.50 -7.41 -2.58
CA VAL A 42 -6.10 -7.85 -2.46
C VAL A 42 -5.44 -8.05 -3.83
N PHE A 43 -6.24 -8.32 -4.86
CA PHE A 43 -5.76 -8.52 -6.24
C PHE A 43 -5.76 -7.23 -7.07
N SER A 44 -6.28 -6.12 -6.55
CA SER A 44 -6.26 -4.83 -7.25
C SER A 44 -4.83 -4.38 -7.47
N LYS A 45 -4.48 -4.10 -8.74
CA LYS A 45 -3.15 -3.62 -9.09
C LYS A 45 -2.91 -2.23 -8.52
N VAL A 46 -3.94 -1.38 -8.58
CA VAL A 46 -3.89 -0.01 -8.06
C VAL A 46 -3.62 0.00 -6.55
N LYS A 47 -4.30 -0.86 -5.78
CA LYS A 47 -4.06 -0.98 -4.33
C LYS A 47 -2.68 -1.55 -4.02
N ALA A 48 -2.20 -2.53 -4.79
CA ALA A 48 -0.88 -3.13 -4.62
C ALA A 48 0.28 -2.15 -4.92
N GLU A 49 0.05 -1.17 -5.80
CA GLU A 49 1.05 -0.14 -6.13
C GLU A 49 1.16 0.96 -5.05
N LYS A 50 0.14 1.13 -4.21
CA LYS A 50 0.17 2.10 -3.09
C LYS A 50 0.99 1.56 -1.92
N LEU A 51 1.71 2.45 -1.22
CA LEU A 51 2.34 2.08 0.05
C LEU A 51 1.26 1.82 1.11
N PRO A 52 1.44 0.81 1.97
CA PRO A 52 0.52 0.59 3.07
C PRO A 52 0.54 1.80 4.03
N PRO A 53 -0.61 2.16 4.62
CA PRO A 53 -0.66 3.23 5.62
C PRO A 53 0.16 2.83 6.86
N HIS A 54 0.70 3.84 7.56
CA HIS A 54 1.32 3.63 8.87
C HIS A 54 0.32 2.99 9.84
N ARG A 55 0.79 2.03 10.64
CA ARG A 55 -0.03 1.34 11.62
C ARG A 55 0.50 1.59 13.02
N ALA A 56 -0.38 1.53 14.02
CA ALA A 56 0.02 1.63 15.42
C ALA A 56 1.02 0.53 15.85
N CYS A 57 1.05 -0.59 15.11
CA CYS A 57 1.95 -1.72 15.31
C CYS A 57 3.16 -1.70 14.37
N ASP A 58 3.55 -0.53 13.84
CA ASP A 58 4.80 -0.42 13.08
C ASP A 58 5.96 -0.90 13.94
N HIS A 59 6.89 -1.65 13.32
CA HIS A 59 7.97 -2.29 14.05
C HIS A 59 8.92 -1.22 14.61
N HIS A 60 8.97 -1.09 15.93
CA HIS A 60 9.91 -0.21 16.60
C HIS A 60 11.30 -0.85 16.57
N ILE A 61 12.28 -0.13 16.02
CA ILE A 61 13.68 -0.56 16.06
C ILE A 61 14.29 -0.03 17.35
N GLU A 62 14.38 -0.91 18.36
CA GLU A 62 15.11 -0.63 19.59
C GLU A 62 16.62 -0.70 19.28
N LEU A 63 17.33 0.39 19.56
CA LEU A 63 18.77 0.46 19.33
C LEU A 63 19.50 -0.06 20.57
N GLU A 64 20.14 -1.21 20.46
CA GLU A 64 21.02 -1.77 21.48
C GLU A 64 22.47 -1.81 21.00
N GLY A 65 23.43 -1.45 21.87
CA GLY A 65 24.87 -1.57 21.58
C GLY A 65 25.49 -0.39 20.82
N SER A 66 26.54 -0.67 20.04
CA SER A 66 27.33 0.34 19.32
C SER A 66 26.80 0.58 17.90
N ILE A 67 27.00 1.79 17.38
CA ILE A 67 26.60 2.20 16.02
C ILE A 67 27.18 1.22 14.98
N PRO A 68 26.37 0.63 14.08
CA PRO A 68 26.87 -0.27 13.05
C PRO A 68 27.85 0.46 12.12
N PRO A 69 28.90 -0.22 11.64
CA PRO A 69 29.84 0.38 10.69
C PRO A 69 29.12 0.75 9.40
N VAL A 70 29.47 1.90 8.84
CA VAL A 70 28.95 2.33 7.54
C VAL A 70 29.48 1.37 6.47
N GLY A 71 28.59 0.58 5.88
CA GLY A 71 28.93 -0.36 4.82
C GLY A 71 29.26 0.36 3.51
N VAL A 72 30.14 -0.24 2.70
CA VAL A 72 30.37 0.21 1.33
C VAL A 72 29.16 -0.11 0.45
N ILE A 73 28.75 0.84 -0.38
CA ILE A 73 27.73 0.59 -1.39
C ILE A 73 28.40 -0.14 -2.56
N TYR A 74 27.88 -1.33 -2.90
CA TYR A 74 28.39 -2.10 -4.03
C TYR A 74 28.17 -1.32 -5.35
N SER A 75 29.20 -1.28 -6.19
CA SER A 75 29.10 -0.63 -7.49
C SER A 75 28.16 -1.43 -8.42
N LEU A 76 27.14 -0.76 -8.94
CA LEU A 76 26.28 -1.33 -9.98
C LEU A 76 26.93 -1.07 -11.33
N SER A 77 27.51 -2.11 -11.94
CA SER A 77 28.20 -2.01 -13.24
C SER A 77 27.25 -2.04 -14.44
N ASN A 78 26.01 -2.48 -14.24
CA ASN A 78 25.03 -2.65 -15.29
C ASN A 78 24.09 -1.42 -15.36
N LEU A 79 24.09 -0.72 -16.49
CA LEU A 79 23.28 0.48 -16.72
C LEU A 79 21.77 0.21 -16.57
N THR A 80 21.29 -0.96 -16.99
CA THR A 80 19.89 -1.36 -16.84
C THR A 80 19.52 -1.49 -15.37
N GLN A 81 20.33 -2.19 -14.57
CA GLN A 81 20.10 -2.32 -13.12
C GLN A 81 20.09 -0.97 -12.41
N PHE A 82 21.05 -0.10 -12.75
CA PHE A 82 21.13 1.25 -12.19
C PHE A 82 19.90 2.09 -12.55
N THR A 83 19.45 2.03 -13.79
CA THR A 83 18.30 2.79 -14.28
C THR A 83 17.01 2.28 -13.63
N SER A 84 16.80 0.96 -13.59
CA SER A 84 15.64 0.36 -12.92
C SER A 84 15.60 0.70 -11.43
N LEU A 85 16.74 0.65 -10.74
CA LEU A 85 16.82 1.02 -9.33
C LEU A 85 16.50 2.51 -9.12
N LYS A 86 17.06 3.38 -9.96
CA LYS A 86 16.78 4.82 -9.90
C LYS A 86 15.30 5.13 -10.10
N ILE A 87 14.68 4.54 -11.12
CA ILE A 87 13.25 4.73 -11.40
C ILE A 87 12.43 4.28 -10.19
N ARG A 88 12.70 3.06 -9.68
CA ARG A 88 11.94 2.52 -8.55
C ARG A 88 12.08 3.36 -7.27
N LEU A 89 13.29 3.85 -6.98
CA LEU A 89 13.52 4.71 -5.82
C LEU A 89 12.80 6.06 -5.94
N LEU A 90 12.77 6.64 -7.15
CA LEU A 90 12.04 7.88 -7.40
C LEU A 90 10.54 7.70 -7.24
N GLU A 91 9.98 6.60 -7.75
CA GLU A 91 8.56 6.26 -7.55
C GLU A 91 8.20 6.17 -6.06
N ILE A 92 8.98 5.42 -5.28
CA ILE A 92 8.75 5.27 -3.83
C ILE A 92 8.81 6.63 -3.13
N TYR A 93 9.75 7.50 -3.52
CA TYR A 93 9.86 8.85 -2.95
C TYR A 93 8.63 9.70 -3.25
N GLN A 94 8.17 9.71 -4.50
CA GLN A 94 6.98 10.47 -4.91
C GLN A 94 5.71 9.95 -4.22
N GLN A 95 5.55 8.63 -4.13
CA GLN A 95 4.44 8.02 -3.39
C GLN A 95 4.42 8.45 -1.92
N LYS A 96 5.60 8.43 -1.26
CA LYS A 96 5.72 8.91 0.11
C LYS A 96 5.36 10.39 0.20
N TYR A 97 5.85 11.25 -0.70
CA TYR A 97 5.57 12.69 -0.67
C TYR A 97 4.07 13.00 -0.80
N ASN A 98 3.39 12.32 -1.73
CA ASN A 98 1.96 12.54 -1.99
C ASN A 98 1.05 12.07 -0.84
N GLN A 99 1.52 11.18 0.03
CA GLN A 99 0.75 10.72 1.19
C GLN A 99 0.70 11.75 2.35
N TYR A 100 1.58 12.77 2.34
CA TYR A 100 1.70 13.76 3.43
C TYR A 100 1.50 15.23 3.01
N SER A 101 1.04 15.48 1.77
CA SER A 101 0.72 16.83 1.28
C SER A 101 -0.78 17.10 1.30
#